data_AF-A0A812I584-F1
#
_entry.id   AF-A0A812I584-F1
#
_cell.length_a   1.000
_cell.length_b   1.000
_cell.length_c   1.000
_cell.angle_alpha   90.00
_cell.angle_beta   90.00
_cell.angle_gamma   90.00
#
_symmetry.space_group_name_H-M   'P 1'
#
loop_
_entity.id
_entity.type
_entity.pdbx_description
1 polymer ?
#
loop_
_entity_poly.entity_id
_entity_poly.type
_entity_poly.pdbx_seq_one_letter_code
_entity_poly.pdbx_strand_id
1 'polypeptide(L)'
;MDVSGRIPRRTLIIAGLATSVSLQGCSSLIPTHATGYWQDMTSYLAKYKFETPGLETTQLNPCAMDIPRYLQCSGHGECKAWTQDPTREDLPQAAAEAPRFCYCAEGWADPNCETPRKSQRVAFLLSLFGGVLGLDQLYLGFFFPYGLLKLLTLGGLGIWWIYDVVRIGSSPVDTAVSFKVARNVPHWAFVLSSVIFFVALAFVYSAWSIRRQRVMKQREMLMLQAESAAIESRRQYSGYGSTLG
;
A
#
# COMPACT_ATOMS: atom_id res chain seq x y z
N MET A 1 -39.50 -2.10 26.08
CA MET A 1 -39.08 -2.27 24.68
C MET A 1 -38.64 -3.72 24.54
N ASP A 2 -39.58 -4.58 24.17
CA ASP A 2 -39.41 -6.03 24.19
C ASP A 2 -38.88 -6.49 22.83
N VAL A 3 -37.60 -6.88 22.80
CA VAL A 3 -36.90 -7.41 21.62
C VAL A 3 -37.12 -8.93 21.61
N SER A 4 -38.33 -9.36 21.27
CA SER A 4 -38.63 -10.77 21.01
C SER A 4 -39.39 -10.92 19.70
N GLY A 5 -38.79 -10.39 18.63
CA GLY A 5 -39.22 -10.64 17.26
C GLY A 5 -38.87 -12.07 16.88
N ARG A 6 -39.69 -13.05 17.30
CA ARG A 6 -39.60 -14.44 16.84
C ARG A 6 -39.85 -14.46 15.34
N ILE A 7 -38.78 -14.58 14.55
CA ILE A 7 -38.85 -14.66 13.10
C ILE A 7 -39.74 -15.88 12.75
N PRO A 8 -40.86 -15.68 12.01
CA PRO A 8 -41.78 -16.77 11.75
C PRO A 8 -41.10 -17.89 10.98
N ARG A 9 -41.34 -19.15 11.36
CA ARG A 9 -40.70 -20.33 10.76
C ARG A 9 -40.84 -20.38 9.22
N ARG A 10 -41.89 -19.74 8.68
CA ARG A 10 -42.13 -19.56 7.24
C ARG A 10 -41.12 -18.63 6.56
N THR A 11 -40.70 -17.53 7.19
CA THR A 11 -39.67 -16.65 6.60
C THR A 11 -38.29 -17.31 6.59
N LEU A 12 -37.96 -18.12 7.59
CA LEU A 12 -36.73 -18.92 7.56
C LEU A 12 -36.74 -19.98 6.44
N ILE A 13 -37.88 -20.65 6.23
CA ILE A 13 -38.01 -21.64 5.14
C ILE A 13 -37.95 -20.96 3.77
N ILE A 14 -38.62 -19.82 3.60
CA ILE A 14 -38.60 -19.05 2.35
C ILE A 14 -37.19 -18.49 2.09
N ALA A 15 -36.51 -17.97 3.11
CA ALA A 15 -35.13 -17.52 2.99
C ALA A 15 -34.20 -18.68 2.62
N GLY A 16 -34.35 -19.85 3.24
CA GLY A 16 -33.59 -21.06 2.92
C GLY A 16 -33.81 -21.52 1.47
N LEU A 17 -35.06 -21.55 1.00
CA LEU A 17 -35.41 -21.87 -0.38
C LEU A 17 -34.86 -20.83 -1.36
N ALA A 18 -34.99 -19.53 -1.06
CA ALA A 18 -34.45 -18.46 -1.89
C ALA A 18 -32.92 -18.54 -1.99
N THR A 19 -32.22 -18.82 -0.89
CA THR A 19 -30.76 -19.01 -0.91
C THR A 19 -30.35 -20.24 -1.71
N SER A 20 -31.09 -21.34 -1.63
CA SER A 20 -30.75 -22.58 -2.36
C SER A 20 -31.06 -22.48 -3.85
N VAL A 21 -32.10 -21.75 -4.26
CA VAL A 21 -32.35 -21.42 -5.68
C VAL A 21 -31.30 -20.44 -6.22
N SER A 22 -30.86 -19.48 -5.41
CA SER A 22 -29.81 -18.52 -5.79
C SER A 22 -28.40 -19.14 -5.84
N LEU A 23 -28.19 -20.28 -5.18
CA LEU A 23 -26.95 -21.06 -5.21
C LEU A 23 -26.94 -22.18 -6.25
N GLN A 24 -27.94 -22.25 -7.14
CA GLN A 24 -27.85 -23.14 -8.30
C GLN A 24 -26.74 -22.61 -9.21
N GLY A 25 -25.57 -23.24 -9.13
CA GLY A 25 -24.47 -22.99 -10.04
C GLY A 25 -24.99 -23.14 -11.47
N CYS A 26 -25.02 -22.02 -12.19
CA CYS A 26 -25.36 -22.04 -13.60
C CYS A 26 -24.45 -23.05 -14.31
N SER A 27 -25.03 -23.89 -15.17
CA SER A 27 -24.31 -24.50 -16.29
C SER A 27 -23.94 -23.38 -17.27
N SER A 28 -23.12 -22.43 -16.82
CA SER A 28 -22.52 -21.41 -17.65
C SER A 28 -21.65 -22.14 -18.66
N LEU A 29 -21.96 -21.97 -19.95
CA LEU A 29 -20.98 -22.17 -21.02
C LEU A 29 -19.72 -21.42 -20.57
N ILE A 30 -18.72 -22.17 -20.12
CA ILE A 30 -17.41 -21.60 -19.82
C ILE A 30 -16.89 -21.15 -21.18
N PRO A 31 -16.71 -19.83 -21.42
CA PRO A 31 -16.21 -19.37 -22.70
C PRO A 31 -14.82 -19.97 -22.91
N THR A 32 -14.76 -20.99 -23.76
CA THR A 32 -13.50 -21.58 -24.19
C THR A 32 -12.92 -20.66 -25.25
N HIS A 33 -11.72 -20.15 -24.99
CA HIS A 33 -10.97 -19.38 -25.96
C HIS A 33 -10.49 -20.32 -27.08
N ALA A 34 -10.58 -19.89 -28.34
CA ALA A 34 -10.18 -20.67 -29.49
C ALA A 34 -8.65 -20.91 -29.56
N THR A 35 -7.88 -19.95 -29.04
CA THR A 35 -6.43 -20.00 -28.87
C THR A 35 -6.10 -19.85 -27.39
N GLY A 36 -5.02 -20.50 -26.93
CA GLY A 36 -4.56 -20.32 -25.56
C GLY A 36 -4.23 -18.85 -25.29
N TYR A 37 -4.65 -18.31 -24.14
CA TYR A 37 -4.44 -16.89 -23.79
C TYR A 37 -2.99 -16.40 -23.95
N TRP A 38 -2.01 -17.29 -23.79
CA TRP A 38 -0.59 -16.98 -24.01
C TRP A 38 -0.23 -16.65 -25.46
N GLN A 39 -1.02 -17.10 -26.45
CA GLN A 39 -0.81 -16.79 -27.88
C GLN A 39 -1.31 -15.40 -28.25
N ASP A 40 -2.35 -14.93 -27.58
CA ASP A 40 -2.92 -13.59 -27.80
C ASP A 40 -2.10 -12.48 -27.11
N MET A 41 -1.28 -12.88 -26.13
CA MET A 41 -0.35 -11.99 -25.44
C MET A 41 0.86 -11.66 -26.30
N THR A 42 1.23 -10.38 -26.35
CA THR A 42 2.48 -9.94 -26.99
C THR A 42 3.66 -10.64 -26.34
N SER A 43 4.49 -11.32 -27.14
CA SER A 43 5.66 -12.02 -26.62
C SER A 43 6.64 -11.04 -25.98
N TYR A 44 7.37 -11.50 -24.95
CA TYR A 44 8.43 -10.72 -24.31
C TYR A 44 9.46 -10.21 -25.34
N LEU A 45 9.75 -11.04 -26.34
CA LEU A 45 10.65 -10.73 -27.44
C LEU A 45 10.15 -9.54 -28.27
N ALA A 46 8.85 -9.48 -28.54
CA ALA A 46 8.25 -8.37 -29.28
C ALA A 46 8.14 -7.10 -28.43
N LYS A 47 7.89 -7.23 -27.12
CA LYS A 47 7.73 -6.09 -26.20
C LYS A 47 9.04 -5.37 -25.88
N TYR A 48 10.14 -6.10 -25.73
CA TYR A 48 11.44 -5.55 -25.34
C TYR A 48 12.51 -5.71 -26.44
N LYS A 49 12.10 -5.80 -27.71
CA LYS A 49 13.04 -5.77 -28.83
C LYS A 49 13.83 -4.46 -28.80
N PHE A 50 15.12 -4.56 -29.08
CA PHE A 50 15.96 -3.39 -29.28
C PHE A 50 16.04 -3.10 -30.78
N GLU A 51 15.65 -1.89 -31.17
CA GLU A 51 15.75 -1.40 -32.54
C GLU A 51 16.95 -0.47 -32.67
N THR A 52 17.90 -0.86 -33.51
CA THR A 52 19.08 -0.04 -33.80
C THR A 52 18.73 1.11 -34.74
N PRO A 53 19.05 2.37 -34.40
CA PRO A 53 18.83 3.50 -35.30
C PRO A 53 19.70 3.33 -36.56
N GLY A 54 19.05 3.19 -37.72
CA GLY A 54 19.72 3.09 -39.03
C GLY A 54 20.10 1.66 -39.46
N LEU A 55 19.77 0.62 -38.70
CA LEU A 55 20.01 -0.77 -39.07
C LEU A 55 18.76 -1.61 -38.75
N GLU A 56 18.20 -2.32 -39.74
CA GLU A 56 16.98 -3.14 -39.61
C GLU A 56 17.20 -4.46 -38.84
N THR A 57 18.19 -4.53 -37.95
CA THR A 57 18.41 -5.73 -37.12
C THR A 57 17.66 -5.57 -35.81
N THR A 58 16.62 -6.40 -35.63
CA THR A 58 15.96 -6.54 -34.33
C THR A 58 16.65 -7.66 -33.55
N GLN A 59 17.26 -7.29 -32.42
CA GLN A 59 17.81 -8.26 -31.48
C GLN A 59 17.32 -7.96 -30.07
N LEU A 60 17.26 -9.01 -29.24
CA LEU A 60 16.75 -8.89 -27.88
C LEU A 60 17.76 -8.26 -26.92
N ASN A 61 19.05 -8.39 -27.23
CA ASN A 61 20.13 -8.06 -26.32
C ASN A 61 21.10 -7.06 -26.96
N PRO A 62 21.04 -5.77 -26.57
CA PRO A 62 21.97 -4.75 -27.06
C PRO A 62 23.44 -5.10 -26.77
N CYS A 63 23.71 -5.82 -25.67
CA CYS A 63 25.06 -6.16 -25.22
C CYS A 63 25.74 -7.30 -25.99
N ALA A 64 24.97 -8.03 -26.81
CA ALA A 64 25.51 -9.04 -27.71
C ALA A 64 26.00 -8.44 -29.04
N MET A 65 25.63 -7.18 -29.32
CA MET A 65 25.94 -6.49 -30.57
C MET A 65 27.15 -5.57 -30.40
N ASP A 66 27.92 -5.40 -31.48
CA ASP A 66 29.04 -4.44 -31.53
C ASP A 66 28.51 -3.03 -31.84
N ILE A 67 27.79 -2.46 -30.87
CA ILE A 67 27.24 -1.10 -30.94
C ILE A 67 27.99 -0.14 -29.99
N PRO A 68 28.01 1.17 -30.28
CA PRO A 68 28.67 2.16 -29.43
C PRO A 68 28.15 2.12 -27.98
N ARG A 69 29.05 2.32 -27.00
CA ARG A 69 28.72 2.24 -25.56
C ARG A 69 27.60 3.17 -25.11
N TYR A 70 27.44 4.34 -25.75
CA TYR A 70 26.36 5.27 -25.40
C TYR A 70 24.97 4.77 -25.82
N LEU A 71 24.92 3.83 -26.76
CA LEU A 71 23.69 3.24 -27.29
C LEU A 71 23.37 1.90 -26.61
N GLN A 72 24.38 1.25 -26.02
CA GLN A 72 24.19 0.07 -25.18
C GLN A 72 23.29 0.42 -23.98
N CYS A 73 22.26 -0.39 -23.75
CA CYS A 73 21.33 -0.23 -22.63
C CYS A 73 20.69 1.17 -22.57
N SER A 74 20.39 1.75 -23.73
CA SER A 74 19.83 3.10 -23.88
C SER A 74 20.64 4.21 -23.18
N GLY A 75 21.93 3.97 -22.92
CA GLY A 75 22.81 4.89 -22.18
C GLY A 75 22.52 4.97 -20.68
N HIS A 76 21.65 4.11 -20.15
CA HIS A 76 21.19 4.10 -18.75
C HIS A 76 21.70 2.89 -17.96
N GLY A 77 22.70 2.18 -18.47
CA GLY A 77 23.27 1.01 -17.83
C GLY A 77 24.58 0.58 -18.44
N GLU A 78 25.10 -0.54 -17.95
CA GLU A 78 26.36 -1.13 -18.41
C GLU A 78 26.15 -2.61 -18.73
N CYS A 79 26.81 -3.11 -19.77
CA CYS A 79 26.77 -4.52 -20.12
C CYS A 79 27.63 -5.36 -19.16
N LYS A 80 27.02 -6.28 -18.41
CA LYS A 80 27.69 -7.18 -17.47
C LYS A 80 27.40 -8.64 -17.80
N ALA A 81 28.36 -9.52 -17.55
CA ALA A 81 28.15 -10.95 -17.76
C ALA A 81 27.14 -11.51 -16.75
N TRP A 82 26.31 -12.47 -17.17
CA TRP A 82 25.23 -13.08 -16.36
C TRP A 82 25.67 -13.61 -14.99
N THR A 83 26.94 -14.02 -14.85
CA THR A 83 27.50 -14.57 -13.61
C THR A 83 28.29 -13.58 -12.77
N GLN A 84 28.40 -12.32 -13.20
CA GLN A 84 29.08 -11.27 -12.44
C GLN A 84 28.06 -10.36 -11.77
N ASP A 85 27.81 -10.59 -10.48
CA ASP A 85 27.17 -9.58 -9.63
C ASP A 85 28.28 -8.68 -9.05
N PRO A 86 28.31 -7.36 -9.35
CA PRO A 86 29.32 -6.45 -8.82
C PRO A 86 29.31 -6.32 -7.30
N THR A 87 28.27 -6.82 -6.62
CA THR A 87 28.15 -6.82 -5.16
C THR A 87 28.57 -8.14 -4.51
N ARG A 88 28.87 -9.17 -5.31
CA ARG A 88 29.34 -10.49 -4.85
C ARG A 88 30.65 -10.86 -5.51
N GLU A 89 31.74 -10.64 -4.78
CA GLU A 89 33.09 -11.08 -5.18
C GLU A 89 33.28 -12.61 -5.05
N ASP A 90 32.37 -13.30 -4.37
CA ASP A 90 32.38 -14.74 -4.14
C ASP A 90 31.93 -15.57 -5.36
N LEU A 91 31.46 -14.93 -6.42
CA LEU A 91 31.08 -15.62 -7.66
C LEU A 91 32.30 -15.84 -8.57
N PRO A 92 32.41 -17.00 -9.26
CA PRO A 92 33.49 -17.25 -10.19
C PRO A 92 33.50 -16.22 -11.33
N GLN A 93 34.70 -15.79 -11.74
CA GLN A 93 34.87 -14.88 -12.86
C GLN A 93 34.15 -15.44 -14.10
N ALA A 94 33.30 -14.63 -14.73
CA ALA A 94 32.60 -15.05 -15.94
C ALA A 94 33.56 -15.55 -17.02
N ALA A 95 33.23 -16.69 -17.62
CA ALA A 95 33.89 -17.18 -18.82
C ALA A 95 33.82 -16.14 -19.94
N ALA A 96 34.80 -16.12 -20.84
CA ALA A 96 34.87 -15.17 -21.95
C ALA A 96 33.62 -15.20 -22.87
N GLU A 97 32.93 -16.35 -22.91
CA GLU A 97 31.73 -16.58 -23.72
C GLU A 97 30.40 -16.38 -22.95
N ALA A 98 30.46 -15.93 -21.70
CA ALA A 98 29.25 -15.74 -20.91
C ALA A 98 28.34 -14.66 -21.54
N PRO A 99 27.02 -14.92 -21.66
CA PRO A 99 26.09 -13.92 -22.18
C PRO A 99 26.12 -12.68 -21.30
N ARG A 100 26.22 -11.52 -21.93
CA ARG A 100 26.22 -10.21 -21.28
C ARG A 100 24.83 -9.61 -21.36
N PHE A 101 24.34 -9.05 -20.26
CA PHE A 101 23.05 -8.37 -20.19
C PHE A 101 23.23 -6.96 -19.67
N CYS A 102 22.26 -6.10 -19.94
CA CYS A 102 22.23 -4.76 -19.40
C CYS A 102 22.01 -4.78 -17.89
N TYR A 103 22.92 -4.14 -17.17
CA TYR A 103 22.78 -3.80 -15.76
C TYR A 103 22.39 -2.33 -15.64
N CYS A 104 21.11 -2.08 -15.38
CA CYS A 104 20.55 -0.73 -15.35
C CYS A 104 20.96 0.06 -14.12
N ALA A 105 21.08 1.37 -14.28
CA ALA A 105 21.18 2.31 -13.17
C ALA A 105 19.90 2.27 -12.30
N GLU A 106 20.00 2.71 -11.04
CA GLU A 106 18.91 2.57 -10.06
C GLU A 106 17.58 3.21 -10.50
N GLY A 107 17.61 4.22 -11.37
CA GLY A 107 16.42 4.91 -11.86
C GLY A 107 15.69 4.23 -13.02
N TRP A 108 16.20 3.10 -13.54
CA TRP A 108 15.71 2.49 -14.77
C TRP A 108 15.40 0.99 -14.58
N ALA A 109 14.53 0.48 -15.43
CA ALA A 109 14.16 -0.94 -15.52
C ALA A 109 14.07 -1.37 -16.99
N ASP A 110 13.74 -2.64 -17.22
CA ASP A 110 13.68 -3.35 -18.51
C ASP A 110 15.01 -3.95 -18.96
N PRO A 111 14.99 -4.97 -19.86
CA PRO A 111 16.20 -5.53 -20.47
C PRO A 111 17.08 -4.50 -21.17
N ASN A 112 16.50 -3.40 -21.62
CA ASN A 112 17.20 -2.34 -22.36
C ASN A 112 17.36 -1.05 -21.53
N CYS A 113 17.00 -1.05 -20.24
CA CYS A 113 17.06 0.12 -19.36
C CYS A 113 16.27 1.34 -19.89
N GLU A 114 15.16 1.10 -20.57
CA GLU A 114 14.36 2.13 -21.24
C GLU A 114 13.22 2.66 -20.36
N THR A 115 12.69 1.86 -19.42
CA THR A 115 11.58 2.36 -18.60
C THR A 115 12.08 3.05 -17.34
N PRO A 116 11.55 4.25 -17.02
CA PRO A 116 11.88 4.93 -15.79
C PRO A 116 11.22 4.24 -14.60
N ARG A 117 12.03 3.89 -13.60
CA ARG A 117 11.62 3.19 -12.38
C ARG A 117 11.18 4.17 -11.30
N LYS A 118 10.12 3.83 -10.57
CA LYS A 118 9.65 4.61 -9.40
C LYS A 118 10.56 4.38 -8.18
N SER A 119 10.68 5.36 -7.31
CA SER A 119 11.56 5.31 -6.13
C SER A 119 10.86 4.68 -4.93
N GLN A 120 11.47 3.65 -4.32
CA GLN A 120 10.95 3.02 -3.11
C GLN A 120 10.95 3.99 -1.91
N ARG A 121 11.92 4.91 -1.82
CA ARG A 121 11.99 5.93 -0.76
C ARG A 121 10.74 6.80 -0.75
N VAL A 122 10.34 7.27 -1.94
CA VAL A 122 9.16 8.12 -2.10
C VAL A 122 7.90 7.34 -1.77
N ALA A 123 7.75 6.11 -2.28
CA ALA A 123 6.62 5.25 -1.97
C ALA A 123 6.51 4.97 -0.45
N PHE A 124 7.63 4.72 0.22
CA PHE A 124 7.68 4.46 1.65
C PHE A 124 7.28 5.68 2.48
N LEU A 125 7.80 6.86 2.17
CA LEU A 125 7.42 8.10 2.88
C LEU A 125 5.94 8.43 2.67
N LEU A 126 5.42 8.23 1.45
CA LEU A 126 4.00 8.36 1.16
C LEU A 126 3.16 7.36 1.95
N SER A 127 3.65 6.15 2.18
CA SER A 127 2.97 5.14 3.01
C SER A 127 2.99 5.54 4.49
N LEU A 128 4.11 6.04 5.00
CA LEU A 128 4.26 6.43 6.40
C LEU A 128 3.35 7.61 6.78
N PHE A 129 3.33 8.67 5.97
CA PHE A 129 2.59 9.90 6.28
C PHE A 129 1.20 9.97 5.62
N GLY A 130 1.06 9.38 4.43
CA GLY A 130 -0.15 9.45 3.60
C GLY A 130 -0.85 8.11 3.39
N GLY A 131 -0.42 7.04 4.08
CA GLY A 131 -0.93 5.70 3.83
C GLY A 131 -2.37 5.47 4.31
N VAL A 132 -2.86 6.24 5.30
CA VAL A 132 -4.30 6.22 5.69
C VAL A 132 -5.18 6.68 4.52
N LEU A 133 -4.67 7.59 3.67
CA LEU A 133 -5.32 8.04 2.45
C LEU A 133 -4.96 7.16 1.23
N GLY A 134 -4.04 6.21 1.36
CA GLY A 134 -3.58 5.34 0.26
C GLY A 134 -2.72 6.05 -0.80
N LEU A 135 -2.03 7.15 -0.45
CA LEU A 135 -1.18 7.89 -1.40
C LEU A 135 -0.04 7.05 -2.00
N ASP A 136 0.43 6.05 -1.26
CA ASP A 136 1.44 5.09 -1.69
C ASP A 136 0.96 4.20 -2.85
N GLN A 137 -0.26 3.68 -2.78
CA GLN A 137 -0.85 2.88 -3.86
C GLN A 137 -1.14 3.72 -5.10
N LEU A 138 -1.54 4.99 -4.92
CA LEU A 138 -1.70 5.93 -6.02
C LEU A 138 -0.35 6.18 -6.73
N TYR A 139 0.73 6.33 -5.98
CA TYR A 139 2.09 6.49 -6.54
C TYR A 139 2.58 5.25 -7.30
N LEU A 140 2.25 4.05 -6.81
CA LEU A 140 2.59 2.78 -7.46
C LEU A 140 1.74 2.47 -8.70
N GLY A 141 0.68 3.26 -8.95
CA GLY A 141 -0.23 3.12 -10.09
C GLY A 141 -1.41 2.16 -9.84
N PHE A 142 -1.59 1.67 -8.61
CA PHE A 142 -2.72 0.80 -8.25
C PHE A 142 -3.97 1.63 -7.92
N PHE A 143 -4.48 2.35 -8.91
CA PHE A 143 -5.60 3.29 -8.75
C PHE A 143 -6.93 2.56 -8.42
N PHE A 144 -7.33 1.60 -9.26
CA PHE A 144 -8.48 0.72 -9.03
C PHE A 144 -7.98 -0.73 -9.00
N PRO A 145 -8.26 -1.57 -7.98
CA PRO A 145 -9.24 -1.42 -6.88
C PRO A 145 -8.67 -0.93 -5.53
N TYR A 146 -7.36 -1.06 -5.29
CA TYR A 146 -6.78 -0.91 -3.94
C TYR A 146 -6.74 0.55 -3.44
N GLY A 147 -6.42 1.52 -4.29
CA GLY A 147 -6.37 2.93 -3.92
C GLY A 147 -7.74 3.49 -3.53
N LEU A 148 -8.76 3.28 -4.38
CA LEU A 148 -10.12 3.75 -4.09
C LEU A 148 -10.75 3.01 -2.89
N LEU A 149 -10.54 1.70 -2.78
CA LEU A 149 -11.08 0.93 -1.66
C LEU A 149 -10.49 1.38 -0.32
N LYS A 150 -9.20 1.76 -0.28
CA LYS A 150 -8.58 2.37 0.90
C LYS A 150 -9.20 3.70 1.27
N LEU A 151 -9.45 4.57 0.29
CA LEU A 151 -10.08 5.86 0.52
C LEU A 151 -11.50 5.69 1.09
N LEU A 152 -12.29 4.80 0.50
CA LEU A 152 -13.67 4.54 0.94
C LEU A 152 -13.75 3.88 2.32
N THR A 153 -12.76 3.05 2.68
CA THR A 153 -12.71 2.37 3.98
C THR A 153 -11.97 3.17 5.06
N LEU A 154 -11.59 4.44 4.78
CA LEU A 154 -10.75 5.26 5.66
C LEU A 154 -9.51 4.51 6.15
N GLY A 155 -8.85 3.78 5.25
CA GLY A 155 -7.64 3.00 5.55
C GLY A 155 -7.88 1.70 6.34
N GLY A 156 -9.11 1.18 6.36
CA GLY A 156 -9.42 -0.16 6.88
C GLY A 156 -9.05 -0.35 8.36
N LEU A 157 -9.40 0.61 9.22
CA LEU A 157 -9.06 0.68 10.65
C LEU A 157 -7.54 0.67 10.92
N GLY A 158 -6.71 1.09 9.95
CA GLY A 158 -5.26 1.17 10.09
C GLY A 158 -4.52 -0.14 9.81
N ILE A 159 -5.22 -1.26 9.63
CA ILE A 159 -4.60 -2.56 9.30
C ILE A 159 -3.96 -2.50 7.91
N TRP A 160 -4.69 -1.94 6.94
CA TRP A 160 -4.20 -1.80 5.57
C TRP A 160 -2.96 -0.92 5.52
N TRP A 161 -3.02 0.20 6.24
CA TRP A 161 -1.91 1.13 6.37
C TRP A 161 -0.64 0.46 6.94
N ILE A 162 -0.76 -0.30 8.05
CA ILE A 162 0.39 -1.02 8.62
C ILE A 162 0.94 -2.06 7.64
N TYR A 163 0.06 -2.78 6.94
CA TYR A 163 0.46 -3.75 5.92
C TYR A 163 1.30 -3.11 4.82
N ASP A 164 0.93 -1.93 4.30
CA ASP A 164 1.71 -1.27 3.26
C ASP A 164 3.06 -0.76 3.76
N VAL A 165 3.10 -0.18 4.96
CA VAL A 165 4.36 0.31 5.57
C VAL A 165 5.37 -0.83 5.65
N VAL A 166 4.93 -2.03 6.09
CA VAL A 166 5.79 -3.22 6.17
C VAL A 166 6.13 -3.74 4.78
N ARG A 167 5.15 -3.87 3.88
CA ARG A 167 5.35 -4.40 2.53
C ARG A 167 6.31 -3.55 1.69
N ILE A 168 6.13 -2.24 1.68
CA ILE A 168 6.94 -1.28 0.89
C ILE A 168 8.30 -1.06 1.54
N GLY A 169 8.36 -1.04 2.88
CA GLY A 169 9.60 -0.82 3.62
C GLY A 169 10.56 -2.02 3.59
N SER A 170 10.04 -3.25 3.67
CA SER A 170 10.86 -4.47 3.74
C SER A 170 11.45 -4.91 2.40
N SER A 171 10.77 -4.64 1.28
CA SER A 171 11.16 -5.15 -0.04
C SER A 171 10.73 -4.21 -1.16
N PRO A 172 11.49 -4.12 -2.28
CA PRO A 172 11.02 -3.42 -3.47
C PRO A 172 9.77 -4.10 -4.03
N VAL A 173 8.65 -3.39 -3.99
CA VAL A 173 7.34 -3.81 -4.48
C VAL A 173 7.19 -3.63 -5.99
N ASP A 174 6.35 -4.44 -6.60
CA ASP A 174 5.96 -4.30 -8.00
C ASP A 174 5.04 -3.08 -8.20
N THR A 175 5.22 -2.40 -9.32
CA THR A 175 4.33 -1.30 -9.78
C THR A 175 3.25 -1.85 -10.71
N ALA A 176 2.25 -1.02 -11.03
CA ALA A 176 1.23 -1.38 -12.02
C ALA A 176 1.82 -1.69 -13.42
N VAL A 177 3.01 -1.17 -13.73
CA VAL A 177 3.71 -1.35 -15.02
C VAL A 177 4.63 -2.58 -14.98
N SER A 178 4.37 -3.55 -14.10
CA SER A 178 5.07 -4.85 -13.97
C SER A 178 6.50 -4.84 -13.43
N PHE A 179 7.15 -3.68 -13.26
CA PHE A 179 8.51 -3.60 -12.72
C PHE A 179 8.55 -3.27 -11.23
N LYS A 180 9.56 -3.80 -10.54
CA LYS A 180 9.86 -3.47 -9.14
C LYS A 180 10.32 -2.04 -9.00
N VAL A 181 10.02 -1.39 -7.87
CA VAL A 181 10.56 -0.08 -7.51
C VAL A 181 12.06 -0.12 -7.23
N ALA A 182 12.69 1.06 -7.30
CA ALA A 182 14.11 1.22 -7.06
C ALA A 182 14.49 0.96 -5.60
N ARG A 183 15.42 0.02 -5.36
CA ARG A 183 15.90 -0.36 -4.03
C ARG A 183 16.81 0.72 -3.44
N ASN A 184 16.20 1.85 -3.10
CA ASN A 184 16.92 3.01 -2.59
C ASN A 184 16.85 3.05 -1.06
N VAL A 185 15.94 2.32 -0.40
CA VAL A 185 15.80 2.34 1.06
C VAL A 185 16.67 1.24 1.68
N PRO A 186 17.74 1.58 2.44
CA PRO A 186 18.46 0.57 3.19
C PRO A 186 17.63 0.11 4.40
N HIS A 187 17.80 -1.16 4.79
CA HIS A 187 16.99 -1.77 5.84
C HIS A 187 17.03 -1.01 7.17
N TRP A 188 18.20 -0.52 7.60
CA TRP A 188 18.33 0.24 8.84
C TRP A 188 17.51 1.54 8.82
N ALA A 189 17.42 2.21 7.67
CA ALA A 189 16.68 3.47 7.55
C ALA A 189 15.17 3.22 7.64
N PHE A 190 14.69 2.14 7.04
CA PHE A 190 13.32 1.66 7.19
C PHE A 190 12.98 1.39 8.67
N VAL A 191 13.83 0.62 9.37
CA VAL A 191 13.58 0.26 10.78
C VAL A 191 13.58 1.49 11.67
N LEU A 192 14.59 2.36 11.57
CA LEU A 192 14.67 3.56 12.40
C LEU A 192 13.49 4.50 12.15
N SER A 193 13.17 4.78 10.88
CA SER A 193 12.08 5.71 10.55
C SER A 193 10.71 5.19 10.99
N SER A 194 10.43 3.90 10.80
CA SER A 194 9.16 3.31 11.25
C SER A 194 9.04 3.30 12.78
N VAL A 195 10.08 2.88 13.51
CA VAL A 195 10.08 2.87 14.98
C VAL A 195 9.88 4.27 15.55
N ILE A 196 10.65 5.26 15.07
CA ILE A 196 10.55 6.65 15.51
C ILE A 196 9.14 7.19 15.28
N PHE A 197 8.57 6.90 14.11
CA PHE A 197 7.24 7.38 13.75
C PHE A 197 6.14 6.78 14.66
N PHE A 198 6.15 5.47 14.90
CA PHE A 198 5.16 4.84 15.78
C PHE A 198 5.31 5.27 17.24
N VAL A 199 6.54 5.48 17.72
CA VAL A 199 6.79 6.04 19.06
C VAL A 199 6.24 7.47 19.16
N ALA A 200 6.46 8.30 18.14
CA ALA A 200 5.93 9.66 18.10
C ALA A 200 4.39 9.67 18.09
N LEU A 201 3.76 8.79 17.29
CA LEU A 201 2.30 8.64 17.30
C LEU A 201 1.77 8.18 18.64
N ALA A 202 2.41 7.20 19.29
CA ALA A 202 2.03 6.73 20.61
C ALA A 202 2.14 7.84 21.66
N PHE A 203 3.19 8.65 21.60
CA PHE A 203 3.37 9.80 22.49
C PHE A 203 2.28 10.85 22.29
N VAL A 204 1.96 11.20 21.03
CA VAL A 204 0.89 12.16 20.71
C VAL A 204 -0.47 11.62 21.18
N TYR A 205 -0.77 10.35 20.93
CA TYR A 205 -2.00 9.71 21.38
C TYR A 205 -2.11 9.70 22.90
N SER A 206 -1.02 9.37 23.60
CA SER A 206 -0.96 9.39 25.07
C SER A 206 -1.19 10.80 25.61
N ALA A 207 -0.52 11.82 25.06
CA ALA A 207 -0.70 13.22 25.46
C ALA A 207 -2.13 13.70 25.19
N TRP A 208 -2.73 13.34 24.05
CA TRP A 208 -4.11 13.65 23.72
C TRP A 208 -5.09 12.97 24.69
N SER A 209 -4.88 11.68 24.98
CA SER A 209 -5.68 10.90 25.93
C SER A 209 -5.64 11.53 27.33
N ILE A 210 -4.45 11.86 27.83
CA ILE A 210 -4.29 12.51 29.14
C ILE A 210 -4.99 13.88 29.16
N ARG A 211 -4.83 14.71 28.12
CA ARG A 211 -5.52 16.01 28.03
C ARG A 211 -7.03 15.84 28.03
N ARG A 212 -7.54 14.89 27.24
CA ARG A 212 -8.98 14.59 27.18
C ARG A 212 -9.50 14.15 28.53
N GLN A 213 -8.81 13.24 29.22
CA GLN A 213 -9.18 12.79 30.56
C GLN A 213 -9.16 13.93 31.57
N ARG A 214 -8.13 14.79 31.55
CA ARG A 214 -8.05 15.96 32.44
C ARG A 214 -9.20 16.93 32.23
N VAL A 215 -9.54 17.25 30.97
CA VAL A 215 -10.67 18.15 30.64
C VAL A 215 -12.01 17.54 31.08
N MET A 216 -12.23 16.23 30.88
CA MET A 216 -13.46 15.59 31.32
C MET A 216 -13.59 15.61 32.86
N LYS A 217 -12.52 15.29 33.59
CA LYS A 217 -12.52 15.37 35.07
C LYS A 217 -12.73 16.79 35.59
N GLN A 218 -12.14 17.80 34.93
CA GLN A 218 -12.37 19.21 35.29
C GLN A 218 -13.83 19.63 35.09
N ARG A 219 -14.50 19.14 34.04
CA ARG A 219 -15.93 19.38 33.79
C ARG A 219 -16.80 18.74 34.86
N GLU A 220 -16.51 17.50 35.27
CA GLU A 220 -17.23 16.82 36.35
C GLU A 220 -17.12 17.57 37.68
N MET A 221 -15.91 17.99 38.07
CA MET A 221 -15.70 18.76 39.32
C MET A 221 -16.44 20.10 39.31
N LEU A 222 -16.46 20.81 38.18
CA LEU A 222 -17.16 22.08 38.05
C LEU A 222 -18.69 21.90 38.11
N MET A 223 -19.23 20.82 37.52
CA MET A 223 -20.65 20.49 37.64
C MET A 223 -21.06 20.20 39.08
N LEU A 224 -20.25 19.42 39.82
CA LEU A 224 -20.51 19.12 41.25
C LEU A 224 -20.49 20.39 42.12
N GLN A 225 -19.56 21.31 41.87
CA GLN A 225 -19.50 22.59 42.57
C GLN A 225 -20.69 23.50 42.25
N ALA A 226 -21.15 23.51 41.00
CA ALA A 226 -22.33 24.26 40.61
C ALA A 226 -23.61 23.69 41.27
N GLU A 227 -23.73 22.36 41.34
CA GLU A 227 -24.84 21.70 42.04
C GLU A 227 -24.82 21.99 43.55
N SER A 228 -23.66 21.92 44.22
CA SER A 228 -23.57 22.23 45.65
C SER A 228 -23.94 23.69 45.94
N ALA A 229 -23.46 24.64 45.13
CA ALA A 229 -23.82 26.06 45.27
C ALA A 229 -25.31 26.32 45.01
N ALA A 230 -25.92 25.62 44.04
CA ALA A 230 -27.36 25.69 43.78
C ALA A 230 -28.20 25.12 44.95
N ILE A 231 -27.74 24.05 45.60
CA ILE A 231 -28.39 23.48 46.79
C ILE A 231 -28.30 24.45 47.98
N GLU A 232 -27.13 25.03 48.22
CA GLU A 232 -26.91 26.00 49.30
C GLU A 232 -27.79 27.24 49.13
N SER A 233 -27.81 27.85 47.94
CA SER A 233 -28.70 28.99 47.65
C SER A 233 -30.18 28.65 47.86
N ARG A 234 -30.65 27.48 47.42
CA ARG A 234 -32.04 27.04 47.64
C ARG A 234 -32.37 26.92 49.13
N ARG A 235 -31.48 26.35 49.95
CA ARG A 235 -31.66 26.25 51.41
C ARG A 235 -31.76 27.64 52.05
N GLN A 236 -30.92 28.57 51.62
CA GLN A 236 -30.92 29.94 52.13
C GLN A 236 -32.26 30.65 51.84
N TYR A 237 -32.79 30.58 50.62
CA TYR A 237 -34.10 31.15 50.27
C TYR A 237 -35.25 30.53 51.10
N SER A 238 -35.24 29.22 51.34
CA SER A 238 -36.25 28.55 52.17
C SER A 238 -36.25 29.05 53.62
N GLY A 239 -35.06 29.31 54.20
CA GLY A 239 -34.93 29.83 55.56
C GLY A 239 -35.51 31.23 55.73
N TYR A 240 -35.28 32.13 54.77
CA TYR A 240 -35.87 33.47 54.78
C TYR A 240 -37.41 33.45 54.66
N GLY A 241 -37.97 32.51 53.90
CA GLY A 241 -39.42 32.34 53.77
C GLY A 241 -40.12 31.91 55.06
N SER A 242 -39.45 31.10 55.90
CA SER A 242 -39.99 30.67 57.20
C SER A 242 -39.90 31.73 58.30
N THR A 243 -39.08 32.77 58.14
CA THR A 243 -38.93 33.85 59.13
C THR A 243 -39.86 35.06 58.88
N LEU A 244 -40.56 35.08 57.75
CA LEU A 244 -41.40 36.21 57.31
C LEU A 244 -42.91 35.91 57.34
N GLY A 245 -43.34 34.78 57.91
CA GLY A 245 -44.75 34.44 58.16
C GLY A 245 -44.99 34.16 59.64
#